data_AF-G0NCK1-F1
#
_entry.id   AF-G0NCK1-F1
#
_cell.length_a   1.000
_cell.length_b   1.000
_cell.length_c   1.000
_cell.angle_alpha   90.00
_cell.angle_beta   90.00
_cell.angle_gamma   90.00
#
_symmetry.space_group_name_H-M   'P 1'
#
loop_
_entity.id
_entity.type
_entity.pdbx_description
1 polymer ?
#
loop_
_entity_poly.entity_id
_entity_poly.type
_entity_poly.pdbx_seq_one_letter_code
_entity_poly.pdbx_strand_id
1 'polypeptide(L)'
;MACVNFNAPLPTSKPPTCDCPSQYITNSTEPGYELNNFYVRGEISDDRCSWNISCANSRIAQGRVNGHLYKSHFFAGLCNGGTQKWIVASGDGILWQDVPIFEYSCVELL
;
A
#
# COMPACT_ATOMS: atom_id res chain seq x y z
N MET A 1 33.35 -22.58 -13.21
CA MET A 1 32.97 -22.42 -11.79
C MET A 1 33.37 -21.01 -11.39
N ALA A 2 32.42 -20.09 -11.25
CA ALA A 2 32.72 -18.69 -10.91
C ALA A 2 32.65 -18.53 -9.39
N CYS A 3 33.75 -18.12 -8.77
CA CYS A 3 33.82 -17.86 -7.33
C CYS A 3 33.23 -16.47 -7.02
N VAL A 4 32.36 -16.40 -6.03
CA VAL A 4 31.87 -15.13 -5.48
C VAL A 4 32.97 -14.55 -4.59
N ASN A 5 33.41 -13.33 -4.88
CA ASN A 5 34.42 -12.63 -4.09
C ASN A 5 33.75 -11.81 -2.98
N PHE A 6 33.85 -12.28 -1.74
CA PHE A 6 33.28 -11.62 -0.55
C PHE A 6 34.05 -10.37 -0.08
N ASN A 7 35.20 -10.06 -0.70
CA ASN A 7 35.97 -8.85 -0.41
C ASN A 7 35.62 -7.68 -1.34
N ALA A 8 34.72 -7.88 -2.31
CA ALA A 8 34.22 -6.79 -3.12
C ALA A 8 33.28 -5.91 -2.28
N PRO A 9 33.42 -4.57 -2.28
CA PRO A 9 32.41 -3.69 -1.74
C PRO A 9 31.06 -4.02 -2.40
N LEU A 10 30.03 -4.25 -1.59
CA LEU A 10 28.66 -4.36 -2.10
C LEU A 10 28.39 -3.10 -2.94
N PRO A 11 27.75 -3.20 -4.11
CA PRO A 11 27.39 -2.02 -4.90
C PRO A 11 26.54 -1.08 -4.03
N THR A 12 27.18 -0.01 -3.58
CA THR A 12 26.57 1.02 -2.73
C THR A 12 25.87 2.02 -3.61
N SER A 13 24.61 1.74 -3.91
CA SER A 13 23.51 2.68 -3.67
C SER A 13 22.22 1.90 -3.84
N LYS A 14 21.66 1.39 -2.74
CA LYS A 14 20.24 1.08 -2.75
C LYS A 14 19.52 2.36 -3.20
N PRO A 15 18.58 2.32 -4.16
CA PRO A 15 17.79 3.49 -4.51
C PRO A 15 17.26 4.14 -3.22
N PRO A 16 17.20 5.49 -3.13
CA PRO A 16 16.68 6.15 -1.94
C PRO A 16 15.30 5.56 -1.65
N THR A 17 15.20 4.80 -0.56
CA THR A 17 13.94 4.16 -0.19
C THR A 17 12.99 5.23 0.32
N CYS A 18 11.81 5.30 -0.27
CA CYS A 18 10.70 6.06 0.29
C CYS A 18 10.28 5.46 1.64
N ASP A 19 10.00 6.35 2.60
CA ASP A 19 9.64 5.98 3.98
C ASP A 19 8.28 6.57 4.38
N CYS A 20 7.35 6.67 3.43
CA CYS A 20 6.01 7.13 3.75
C CYS A 20 5.27 6.10 4.63
N PRO A 21 4.55 6.54 5.69
CA PRO A 21 3.86 5.64 6.61
C PRO A 21 2.71 4.85 5.97
N SER A 22 2.54 3.59 6.34
CA SER A 22 1.43 2.75 5.88
C SER A 22 1.00 1.77 6.96
N GLN A 23 -0.27 1.35 6.97
CA GLN A 23 -0.77 0.39 7.94
C GLN A 23 -2.02 -0.34 7.46
N TYR A 24 -2.27 -1.51 8.06
CA TYR A 24 -3.54 -2.21 7.90
C TYR A 24 -4.64 -1.54 8.73
N ILE A 25 -5.85 -1.48 8.18
CA ILE A 25 -7.05 -1.18 8.96
C ILE A 25 -7.45 -2.45 9.72
N THR A 26 -7.45 -2.39 11.06
CA THR A 26 -7.73 -3.55 11.93
C THR A 26 -9.05 -3.44 12.69
N ASN A 27 -9.72 -2.29 12.62
CA ASN A 27 -10.92 -1.96 13.38
C ASN A 27 -12.00 -1.28 12.51
N SER A 28 -12.30 -1.85 11.36
CA SER A 28 -13.34 -1.32 10.46
C SER A 28 -14.71 -1.83 10.92
N THR A 29 -15.56 -0.92 11.39
CA THR A 29 -16.98 -1.18 11.73
C THR A 29 -17.88 -0.56 10.68
N GLU A 30 -17.75 -1.00 9.43
CA GLU A 30 -18.76 -0.66 8.41
C GLU A 30 -19.87 -1.73 8.44
N PRO A 31 -21.13 -1.36 8.71
CA PRO A 31 -22.22 -2.33 8.78
C PRO A 31 -22.34 -3.15 7.50
N GLY A 32 -22.48 -4.47 7.64
CA GLY A 32 -22.61 -5.41 6.51
C GLY A 32 -21.30 -5.88 5.91
N TYR A 33 -20.15 -5.49 6.45
CA TYR A 33 -18.84 -5.95 5.99
C TYR A 33 -18.00 -6.53 7.13
N GLU A 34 -17.22 -7.56 6.82
CA GLU A 34 -16.24 -8.16 7.72
C GLU A 34 -14.82 -7.92 7.22
N LEU A 35 -13.90 -7.59 8.13
CA LEU A 35 -12.47 -7.45 7.82
C LEU A 35 -11.84 -8.81 7.50
N ASN A 36 -11.12 -8.88 6.39
CA ASN A 36 -10.45 -10.09 5.95
C ASN A 36 -9.05 -9.80 5.37
N ASN A 37 -8.20 -9.16 6.17
CA ASN A 37 -6.86 -8.69 5.77
C ASN A 37 -5.89 -9.80 5.34
N PHE A 38 -6.19 -11.06 5.65
CA PHE A 38 -5.41 -12.22 5.19
C PHE A 38 -5.33 -12.29 3.64
N TYR A 39 -6.31 -11.70 2.94
CA TYR A 39 -6.36 -11.69 1.48
C TYR A 39 -5.74 -10.46 0.83
N VAL A 40 -5.10 -9.57 1.59
CA VAL A 40 -4.41 -8.41 1.00
C VAL A 40 -3.27 -8.88 0.09
N ARG A 41 -3.21 -8.27 -1.10
CA ARG A 41 -2.11 -8.43 -2.06
C ARG A 41 -1.50 -7.06 -2.31
N GLY A 42 -0.20 -6.95 -2.01
CA GLY A 42 0.57 -5.75 -2.26
C GLY A 42 1.64 -5.99 -3.32
N GLU A 43 1.65 -5.16 -4.34
CA GLU A 43 2.78 -4.97 -5.25
C GLU A 43 3.49 -3.68 -4.83
N ILE A 44 4.70 -3.80 -4.28
CA ILE A 44 5.47 -2.68 -3.75
C ILE A 44 6.75 -2.59 -4.58
N SER A 45 7.05 -1.40 -5.10
CA SER A 45 8.28 -1.14 -5.86
C SER A 45 9.53 -1.32 -5.00
N ASP A 46 10.68 -1.59 -5.62
CA ASP A 46 11.95 -1.83 -4.91
C ASP A 46 12.40 -0.63 -4.05
N ASP A 47 12.11 0.59 -4.51
CA ASP A 47 12.34 1.84 -3.78
C ASP A 47 11.24 2.15 -2.75
N ARG A 48 10.19 1.33 -2.68
CA ARG A 48 9.00 1.48 -1.84
C ARG A 48 8.23 2.78 -2.07
N CYS A 49 8.50 3.49 -3.17
CA CYS A 49 7.85 4.75 -3.52
C CYS A 49 6.49 4.54 -4.18
N SER A 50 6.22 3.35 -4.71
CA SER A 50 4.94 2.99 -5.32
C SER A 50 4.39 1.71 -4.72
N TRP A 51 3.11 1.76 -4.35
CA TRP A 51 2.38 0.65 -3.74
C TRP A 51 1.11 0.45 -4.54
N ASN A 52 0.77 -0.80 -4.87
CA ASN A 52 -0.52 -1.17 -5.43
C ASN A 52 -1.12 -2.26 -4.55
N ILE A 53 -2.22 -1.94 -3.88
CA ILE A 53 -2.90 -2.80 -2.92
C ILE A 53 -4.23 -3.24 -3.49
N SER A 54 -4.42 -4.56 -3.56
CA SER A 54 -5.65 -5.21 -3.99
C SER A 54 -6.00 -6.35 -3.05
N CYS A 55 -7.10 -7.04 -3.34
CA CYS A 55 -7.57 -8.17 -2.55
C CYS A 55 -7.70 -9.43 -3.40
N ALA A 56 -7.31 -10.57 -2.84
CA ALA A 56 -7.49 -11.87 -3.46
C ALA A 56 -8.94 -12.36 -3.37
N ASN A 57 -9.26 -13.39 -4.18
CA ASN A 57 -10.46 -14.21 -4.02
C ASN A 57 -11.77 -13.40 -3.90
N SER A 58 -11.93 -12.40 -4.76
CA SER A 58 -13.12 -11.54 -4.87
C SER A 58 -13.45 -10.69 -3.63
N ARG A 59 -12.49 -10.50 -2.71
CA ARG A 59 -12.64 -9.55 -1.60
C ARG A 59 -12.53 -8.13 -2.13
N ILE A 60 -13.10 -7.20 -1.39
CA ILE A 60 -13.15 -5.79 -1.78
C ILE A 60 -12.01 -5.07 -1.07
N ALA A 61 -11.22 -4.31 -1.83
CA ALA A 61 -10.20 -3.46 -1.23
C ALA A 61 -10.91 -2.29 -0.54
N GLN A 62 -10.51 -2.02 0.70
CA GLN A 62 -11.00 -0.91 1.48
C GLN A 62 -9.81 -0.01 1.85
N GLY A 63 -9.95 1.29 1.62
CA GLY A 63 -8.97 2.30 1.97
C GLY A 63 -9.57 3.32 2.93
N ARG A 64 -8.74 3.88 3.83
CA ARG A 64 -9.16 4.99 4.69
C ARG A 64 -8.40 6.24 4.29
N VAL A 65 -9.13 7.28 3.90
CA VAL A 65 -8.57 8.59 3.57
C VAL A 65 -9.33 9.67 4.33
N ASN A 66 -8.61 10.51 5.07
CA ASN A 66 -9.19 11.58 5.89
C ASN A 66 -10.28 11.09 6.87
N GLY A 67 -10.13 9.86 7.40
CA GLY A 67 -11.10 9.23 8.30
C GLY A 67 -12.31 8.57 7.61
N HIS A 68 -12.46 8.73 6.30
CA HIS A 68 -13.54 8.10 5.53
C HIS A 68 -13.07 6.79 4.91
N LEU A 69 -13.94 5.78 4.97
CA LEU A 69 -13.73 4.49 4.32
C LEU A 69 -14.23 4.54 2.88
N TYR A 70 -13.40 4.07 1.96
CA TYR A 70 -13.71 3.93 0.55
C TYR A 70 -13.51 2.47 0.15
N LYS A 71 -14.32 2.00 -0.79
CA LYS A 71 -14.18 0.67 -1.37
C LYS A 71 -13.84 0.79 -2.84
N SER A 72 -12.95 -0.07 -3.30
CA SER A 72 -12.57 -0.16 -4.71
C SER A 72 -12.00 -1.55 -5.00
N HIS A 73 -11.64 -1.81 -6.26
CA HIS A 73 -10.99 -3.06 -6.65
C HIS A 73 -9.48 -3.05 -6.34
N PHE A 74 -8.85 -1.88 -6.31
CA PHE A 74 -7.50 -1.66 -5.76
C PHE A 74 -7.34 -0.22 -5.25
N PHE A 75 -6.28 0.01 -4.49
CA PHE A 75 -5.75 1.34 -4.18
C PHE A 75 -4.27 1.40 -4.55
N ALA A 76 -3.87 2.45 -5.25
CA ALA A 76 -2.48 2.74 -5.55
C ALA A 76 -1.99 3.91 -4.70
N GLY A 77 -0.72 3.86 -4.28
CA GLY A 77 -0.05 4.89 -3.51
C GLY A 77 1.25 5.30 -4.20
N LEU A 78 1.49 6.61 -4.32
CA LEU A 78 2.79 7.18 -4.68
C LEU A 78 3.30 8.04 -3.52
N CYS A 79 4.44 7.66 -2.96
CA CYS A 79 5.07 8.38 -1.86
C CYS A 79 5.82 9.61 -2.39
N ASN A 80 5.51 10.77 -1.85
CA ASN A 80 6.31 11.97 -2.05
C ASN A 80 7.48 11.96 -1.05
N GLY A 81 8.69 11.67 -1.55
CA GLY A 81 9.90 11.61 -0.72
C GLY A 81 10.28 12.94 -0.03
N GLY A 82 9.81 14.08 -0.55
CA GLY A 82 10.08 15.40 0.05
C GLY A 82 9.17 15.73 1.23
N THR A 83 7.91 15.30 1.19
CA THR A 83 6.93 15.57 2.26
C THR A 83 6.63 14.37 3.15
N GLN A 84 7.09 13.17 2.75
CA GLN A 84 6.75 11.88 3.35
C GLN A 84 5.24 11.60 3.42
N LYS A 85 4.48 12.11 2.43
CA LYS A 85 3.04 11.89 2.29
C LYS A 85 2.72 11.12 1.03
N TRP A 86 1.57 10.47 1.02
CA TRP A 86 1.06 9.73 -0.13
C TRP A 86 0.18 10.57 -1.03
N ILE A 87 0.28 10.31 -2.33
CA ILE A 87 -0.81 10.46 -3.28
C ILE A 87 -1.47 9.09 -3.39
N VAL A 88 -2.75 9.00 -3.01
CA VAL A 88 -3.52 7.76 -3.07
C VAL A 88 -4.52 7.86 -4.21
N ALA A 89 -4.63 6.80 -5.02
CA ALA A 89 -5.63 6.68 -6.07
C ALA A 89 -6.49 5.42 -5.84
N SER A 90 -7.81 5.52 -6.00
CA SER A 90 -8.68 4.35 -6.09
C SER A 90 -8.73 3.82 -7.53
N GLY A 91 -9.11 2.57 -7.68
CA GLY A 91 -9.38 2.00 -9.00
C GLY A 91 -10.50 2.71 -9.77
N ASP A 92 -11.36 3.47 -9.09
CA ASP A 92 -12.43 4.27 -9.69
C ASP A 92 -11.93 5.64 -10.20
N GLY A 93 -10.63 5.92 -10.12
CA GLY A 93 -10.00 7.15 -10.60
C GLY A 93 -10.09 8.33 -9.64
N ILE A 94 -10.52 8.12 -8.39
CA ILE A 94 -10.48 9.16 -7.36
C ILE A 94 -9.05 9.29 -6.85
N LEU A 95 -8.57 10.53 -6.73
CA LEU A 95 -7.21 10.83 -6.31
C LEU A 95 -7.22 11.73 -5.07
N TRP A 96 -6.46 11.34 -4.06
CA TRP A 96 -6.26 12.08 -2.81
C TRP A 96 -4.78 12.42 -2.66
N GLN A 97 -4.49 13.67 -2.32
CA GLN A 97 -3.13 14.17 -2.13
C GLN A 97 -2.86 14.42 -0.65
N ASP A 98 -1.58 14.53 -0.30
CA ASP A 98 -1.13 14.84 1.05
C ASP A 98 -1.66 13.88 2.13
N VAL A 99 -1.90 12.61 1.76
CA VAL A 99 -2.41 11.59 2.68
C VAL A 99 -1.26 11.16 3.61
N PRO A 100 -1.38 11.35 4.94
CA PRO A 100 -0.25 11.14 5.85
C PRO A 100 0.10 9.66 6.06
N ILE A 101 -0.89 8.78 5.96
CA ILE A 101 -0.73 7.33 6.16
C ILE A 101 -1.55 6.62 5.08
N PHE A 102 -0.94 5.68 4.36
CA PHE A 102 -1.68 4.82 3.43
C PHE A 102 -2.31 3.66 4.20
N GLU A 103 -3.58 3.82 4.57
CA GLU A 103 -4.38 2.84 5.30
C GLU A 103 -5.19 1.97 4.35
N TYR A 104 -5.04 0.64 4.47
CA TYR A 104 -5.70 -0.32 3.59
C TYR A 104 -6.16 -1.59 4.33
N SER A 105 -7.18 -2.25 3.79
CA SER A 105 -7.68 -3.55 4.24
C SER A 105 -8.35 -4.30 3.09
N CYS A 106 -8.66 -5.57 3.34
CA CYS A 106 -9.65 -6.30 2.56
C CYS A 106 -10.90 -6.50 3.41
N VAL A 107 -12.06 -6.42 2.77
CA VAL A 107 -13.35 -6.75 3.39
C VAL A 107 -14.14 -7.72 2.51
N GLU A 108 -15.09 -8.42 3.11
CA GLU A 108 -16.12 -9.18 2.43
C GLU A 108 -17.51 -8.78 2.91
N LEU A 109 -18.51 -8.94 2.05
CA LEU A 109 -19.91 -8.67 2.38
C LEU A 109 -20.45 -9.84 3.21
N LEU A 110 -21.13 -9.53 4.31
CA LEU A 110 -21.80 -10.50 5.20
C LEU A 110 -23.05 -11.12 4.56
#